data_AF-A0A498K772-F1
#
_entry.id   AF-A0A498K772-F1
#
_cell.length_a   1.000
_cell.length_b   1.000
_cell.length_c   1.000
_cell.angle_alpha   90.00
_cell.angle_beta   90.00
_cell.angle_gamma   90.00
#
_symmetry.space_group_name_H-M   'P 1'
#
loop_
_entity.id
_entity.type
_entity.pdbx_description
1 polymer ?
#
loop_
_entity_poly.entity_id
_entity_poly.type
_entity_poly.pdbx_seq_one_letter_code
_entity_poly.pdbx_strand_id
1 'polypeptide(L)'
;MVSKVQMKRAPVSKKLLTLRSISKSHAQLKVEAREEGFLIKMFSEKSCSGLLVFVLEAFEELGLDVHQARVSCSNNFLLEAVGTINDNQSAEQKDVEVVKEAMLQAIQNWSEVSQQQE
;
A
#
# COMPACT_ATOMS: atom_id res chain seq x y z
N MET A 1 -42.05 -9.08 10.49
CA MET A 1 -41.18 -7.90 10.28
C MET A 1 -39.85 -8.39 9.72
N VAL A 2 -39.55 -8.14 8.44
CA VAL A 2 -38.27 -8.52 7.82
C VAL A 2 -37.40 -7.28 7.70
N SER A 3 -36.32 -7.23 8.48
CA SER A 3 -35.35 -6.13 8.49
C SER A 3 -34.53 -6.15 7.21
N LYS A 4 -34.60 -5.08 6.41
CA LYS A 4 -33.73 -4.86 5.25
C LYS A 4 -32.32 -4.58 5.75
N VAL A 5 -31.39 -5.51 5.50
CA VAL A 5 -29.95 -5.25 5.63
C VAL A 5 -29.54 -4.28 4.52
N GLN A 6 -29.24 -3.04 4.89
CA GLN A 6 -28.66 -2.05 4.01
C GLN A 6 -27.16 -2.33 3.87
N MET A 7 -26.75 -2.97 2.76
CA MET A 7 -25.36 -3.00 2.36
C MET A 7 -24.90 -1.58 1.99
N LYS A 8 -24.11 -0.95 2.88
CA LYS A 8 -23.44 0.31 2.60
C LYS A 8 -22.37 0.08 1.53
N ARG A 9 -22.69 0.40 0.27
CA ARG A 9 -21.72 0.38 -0.83
C ARG A 9 -20.74 1.54 -0.64
N ALA A 10 -19.46 1.23 -0.55
CA ALA A 10 -18.40 2.25 -0.59
C ALA A 10 -18.46 3.03 -1.93
N PRO A 11 -18.14 4.33 -1.94
CA PRO A 11 -18.26 5.16 -3.14
C PRO A 11 -17.27 4.74 -4.22
N VAL A 12 -17.80 4.39 -5.40
CA VAL A 12 -17.10 3.93 -6.60
C VAL A 12 -16.02 4.93 -7.08
N SER A 13 -16.14 6.21 -6.73
CA SER A 13 -15.22 7.28 -7.15
C SER A 13 -13.81 7.14 -6.57
N LYS A 14 -13.66 6.72 -5.31
CA LYS A 14 -12.34 6.61 -4.67
C LYS A 14 -11.49 5.52 -5.33
N LYS A 15 -12.04 4.30 -5.50
CA LYS A 15 -11.34 3.19 -6.16
C LYS A 15 -10.91 3.52 -7.60
N LEU A 16 -11.71 4.32 -8.33
CA LEU A 16 -11.38 4.72 -9.69
C LEU A 16 -10.21 5.72 -9.75
N LEU A 17 -10.12 6.63 -8.78
CA LEU A 17 -8.99 7.56 -8.66
C LEU A 17 -7.71 6.82 -8.31
N THR A 18 -7.76 5.90 -7.33
CA THR A 18 -6.62 5.06 -6.94
C THR A 18 -6.09 4.24 -8.13
N LEU A 19 -6.96 3.60 -8.92
CA LEU A 19 -6.55 2.85 -10.12
C LEU A 19 -5.91 3.73 -11.20
N ARG A 20 -6.43 4.93 -11.44
CA ARG A 20 -5.87 5.88 -12.43
C ARG A 20 -4.47 6.33 -12.03
N SER A 21 -4.25 6.55 -10.75
CA SER A 21 -2.97 6.97 -10.20
C SER A 21 -1.88 5.90 -10.27
N ILE A 22 -2.23 4.65 -9.97
CA ILE A 22 -1.35 3.49 -10.18
C ILE A 22 -1.02 3.35 -11.67
N SER A 23 -2.01 3.53 -12.56
CA SER A 23 -1.78 3.45 -14.01
C SER A 23 -0.88 4.56 -14.54
N LYS A 24 -0.83 5.72 -13.88
CA LYS A 24 0.07 6.83 -14.25
C LYS A 24 1.48 6.65 -13.69
N SER A 25 1.62 6.09 -12.49
CA SER A 25 2.91 5.89 -11.81
C SER A 25 3.72 4.68 -12.30
N HIS A 26 3.14 3.81 -13.14
CA HIS A 26 3.76 2.56 -13.61
C HIS A 26 4.23 1.63 -12.47
N ALA A 27 3.72 1.84 -11.26
CA ALA A 27 4.06 1.04 -10.09
C ALA A 27 3.07 -0.12 -9.94
N GLN A 28 3.59 -1.33 -9.75
CA GLN A 28 2.83 -2.53 -9.43
C GLN A 28 2.98 -2.83 -7.94
N LEU A 29 1.87 -3.00 -7.23
CA LEU A 29 1.83 -3.37 -5.82
C LEU A 29 1.11 -4.71 -5.64
N LYS A 30 1.71 -5.59 -4.85
CA LYS A 30 1.10 -6.83 -4.37
C LYS A 30 1.25 -6.90 -2.84
N VAL A 31 0.14 -7.21 -2.17
CA VAL A 31 0.12 -7.50 -0.73
C VAL A 31 -0.50 -8.88 -0.54
N GLU A 32 0.19 -9.73 0.19
CA GLU A 32 -0.27 -11.08 0.53
C GLU A 32 -0.29 -11.22 2.06
N ALA A 33 -1.40 -11.71 2.62
CA ALA A 33 -1.41 -12.19 4.00
C ALA A 33 -0.64 -13.50 4.11
N ARG A 34 0.05 -13.66 5.24
CA ARG A 34 0.74 -14.89 5.66
C ARG A 34 0.33 -15.24 7.09
N GLU A 35 0.67 -16.44 7.53
CA GLU A 35 0.40 -16.89 8.91
C GLU A 35 0.95 -15.90 9.95
N GLU A 36 2.14 -15.35 9.70
CA GLU A 36 2.81 -14.38 10.55
C GLU A 36 2.89 -12.99 9.88
N GLY A 37 1.75 -12.43 9.46
CA GLY A 37 1.65 -11.05 8.99
C GLY A 37 1.50 -10.90 7.48
N PHE A 38 2.41 -10.14 6.85
CA PHE A 38 2.25 -9.70 5.46
C PHE A 38 3.53 -9.84 4.65
N LEU A 39 3.36 -10.11 3.36
CA LEU A 39 4.37 -9.91 2.33
C LEU A 39 3.92 -8.79 1.40
N ILE A 40 4.73 -7.74 1.31
CA ILE A 40 4.50 -6.58 0.48
C ILE A 40 5.54 -6.57 -0.63
N LYS A 41 5.10 -6.51 -1.88
CA LYS A 41 5.97 -6.42 -3.05
C LYS A 41 5.60 -5.22 -3.90
N MET A 42 6.61 -4.47 -4.31
CA MET A 42 6.44 -3.35 -5.23
C MET A 42 7.47 -3.41 -6.35
N PHE A 43 7.03 -3.05 -7.56
CA PHE A 43 7.89 -2.90 -8.73
C PHE A 43 7.51 -1.64 -9.51
N SER A 44 8.48 -0.88 -9.98
CA SER A 44 8.30 0.18 -10.97
C SER A 44 9.45 0.16 -11.97
N GLU A 45 9.13 0.37 -13.25
CA GLU A 45 10.10 0.35 -14.35
C GLU A 45 11.07 1.53 -14.33
N LYS A 46 10.70 2.64 -13.67
CA LYS A 46 11.55 3.83 -13.56
C LYS A 46 12.15 3.95 -12.15
N SER A 47 13.26 4.65 -12.05
CA SER A 47 13.82 5.08 -10.77
C SER A 47 12.87 6.10 -10.13
N CYS A 48 12.00 5.63 -9.25
CA CYS A 48 11.05 6.46 -8.51
C CYS A 48 11.76 7.20 -7.37
N SER A 49 12.51 8.26 -7.70
CA SER A 49 13.22 9.06 -6.70
C SER A 49 12.24 9.53 -5.60
N GLY A 50 12.62 9.31 -4.33
CA GLY A 50 11.79 9.67 -3.18
C GLY A 50 10.65 8.71 -2.83
N LEU A 51 10.25 7.76 -3.69
CA LEU A 51 9.13 6.84 -3.40
C LEU A 51 9.35 5.99 -2.14
N LEU A 52 10.60 5.62 -1.86
CA LEU A 52 10.93 4.86 -0.64
C LEU A 52 10.47 5.58 0.63
N VAL A 53 10.57 6.91 0.68
CA VAL A 53 10.20 7.70 1.85
C VAL A 53 8.71 7.54 2.15
N PHE A 54 7.85 7.78 1.17
CA PHE A 54 6.39 7.60 1.29
C PHE A 54 6.00 6.18 1.69
N VAL A 55 6.73 5.18 1.19
CA VAL A 55 6.48 3.77 1.56
C VAL A 55 6.83 3.51 3.03
N LEU A 56 7.95 4.04 3.51
CA LEU A 56 8.35 3.87 4.91
C LEU A 56 7.42 4.62 5.87
N GLU A 57 6.92 5.79 5.48
CA GLU A 57 5.89 6.53 6.22
C GLU A 57 4.61 5.70 6.33
N ALA A 58 4.16 5.08 5.25
CA ALA A 58 3.00 4.19 5.30
C ALA A 58 3.22 2.95 6.19
N PHE A 59 4.44 2.39 6.23
CA PHE A 59 4.76 1.31 7.17
C PHE A 59 4.65 1.78 8.62
N GLU A 60 5.15 2.98 8.94
CA GLU A 60 5.06 3.55 10.28
C GLU A 60 3.62 3.85 10.68
N GLU A 61 2.82 4.47 9.80
CA GLU A 61 1.40 4.76 10.03
C GLU A 61 0.57 3.48 10.24
N LEU A 62 0.91 2.41 9.52
CA LEU A 62 0.29 1.09 9.70
C LEU A 62 0.73 0.39 10.99
N GLY A 63 1.76 0.88 11.70
CA GLY A 63 2.39 0.16 12.79
C GLY A 63 3.01 -1.17 12.34
N LEU A 64 3.48 -1.24 11.09
CA LEU A 64 4.07 -2.43 10.52
C LEU A 64 5.51 -2.59 11.03
N ASP A 65 5.72 -3.60 11.88
CA ASP A 65 7.05 -4.06 12.26
C ASP A 65 7.65 -4.90 11.14
N VAL A 66 8.72 -4.40 10.51
CA VAL A 66 9.36 -5.01 9.35
C VAL A 66 10.48 -5.93 9.80
N HIS A 67 10.29 -7.23 9.62
CA HIS A 67 11.27 -8.25 10.01
C HIS A 67 12.34 -8.47 8.94
N GLN A 68 11.95 -8.35 7.66
CA GLN A 68 12.85 -8.53 6.53
C GLN A 68 12.46 -7.58 5.41
N ALA A 69 13.44 -6.91 4.81
CA ALA A 69 13.22 -6.12 3.60
C ALA A 69 14.37 -6.26 2.61
N ARG A 70 14.04 -6.15 1.33
CA ARG A 70 14.98 -6.00 0.21
C ARG A 70 14.52 -4.82 -0.63
N VAL A 71 15.44 -3.93 -0.97
CA VAL A 71 15.14 -2.74 -1.75
C VAL A 71 16.19 -2.48 -2.82
N SER A 72 15.75 -2.09 -4.01
CA SER A 72 16.57 -1.53 -5.08
C SER A 72 15.93 -0.23 -5.54
N CYS A 73 16.72 0.85 -5.63
CA CYS A 73 16.25 2.18 -6.04
C CYS A 73 17.14 2.81 -7.14
N SER A 74 17.95 2.02 -7.83
CA SER A 74 18.93 2.52 -8.81
C SER A 74 18.28 2.88 -10.16
N ASN A 75 18.00 1.88 -10.98
CA ASN A 75 17.42 2.05 -12.32
C ASN A 75 15.90 1.87 -12.30
N ASN A 76 15.43 1.04 -11.37
CA ASN A 76 14.05 0.67 -11.13
C ASN A 76 13.80 0.72 -9.63
N PHE A 77 12.53 0.72 -9.24
CA PHE A 77 12.14 0.55 -7.85
C PHE A 77 11.68 -0.88 -7.64
N LEU A 78 12.38 -1.64 -6.79
CA LEU A 78 11.94 -2.94 -6.30
C LEU A 78 11.93 -2.91 -4.79
N LEU A 79 10.83 -3.37 -4.21
CA LEU A 79 10.70 -3.56 -2.78
C LEU A 79 10.07 -4.93 -2.51
N GLU A 80 10.64 -5.66 -1.57
CA GLU A 80 10.01 -6.78 -0.91
C GLU A 80 10.15 -6.59 0.60
N ALA A 81 9.04 -6.62 1.33
CA ALA A 81 9.03 -6.49 2.78
C ALA A 81 8.15 -7.57 3.41
N VAL A 82 8.64 -8.16 4.50
CA VAL A 82 7.91 -9.07 5.37
C VAL A 82 7.78 -8.40 6.73
N GLY A 83 6.56 -8.31 7.24
CA GLY A 83 6.31 -7.66 8.52
C GLY A 83 4.97 -7.99 9.13
N THR A 84 4.83 -7.62 10.40
CA THR A 84 3.60 -7.80 11.17
C THR A 84 3.13 -6.47 11.72
N ILE A 85 1.82 -6.20 11.70
CA ILE A 85 1.30 -4.99 12.36
C ILE A 85 1.27 -5.20 13.88
N ASN A 86 1.82 -4.26 14.63
CA ASN A 86 1.81 -4.27 16.09
C ASN A 86 0.43 -3.86 16.61
N ASP A 87 -0.46 -4.83 16.78
CA ASP A 87 -1.75 -4.63 17.44
C ASP A 87 -1.87 -5.52 18.68
N ASN A 88 -2.02 -4.88 19.85
CA ASN A 88 -2.51 -5.49 21.08
C ASN A 88 -4.01 -5.89 20.99
N GLN A 89 -4.61 -5.79 19.80
CA GLN A 89 -6.03 -6.06 19.55
C GLN A 89 -6.16 -7.34 18.73
N SER A 90 -6.70 -8.36 19.42
CA SER A 90 -7.27 -9.62 18.96
C SER A 90 -7.10 -9.98 17.48
N ALA A 91 -6.55 -11.18 17.28
CA ALA A 91 -6.21 -11.92 16.06
C ALA A 91 -7.31 -12.13 14.99
N GLU A 92 -8.26 -11.21 14.82
CA GLU A 92 -9.33 -11.35 13.85
C GLU A 92 -9.08 -10.42 12.66
N GLN A 93 -8.32 -10.96 11.71
CA GLN A 93 -8.18 -10.47 10.33
C GLN A 93 -7.48 -9.12 10.20
N LYS A 94 -6.16 -9.17 10.29
CA LYS A 94 -5.24 -8.18 9.72
C LYS A 94 -5.57 -8.00 8.23
N ASP A 95 -6.34 -6.96 7.93
CA ASP A 95 -6.98 -6.77 6.62
C ASP A 95 -5.94 -6.40 5.56
N VAL A 96 -5.66 -7.35 4.66
CA VAL A 96 -4.81 -7.15 3.48
C VAL A 96 -5.25 -5.93 2.67
N GLU A 97 -6.55 -5.63 2.63
CA GLU A 97 -7.08 -4.47 1.92
C GLU A 97 -6.70 -3.15 2.61
N VAL A 98 -6.58 -3.12 3.95
CA VAL A 98 -6.11 -1.92 4.69
C VAL A 98 -4.64 -1.65 4.36
N VAL A 99 -3.78 -2.67 4.45
CA VAL A 99 -2.37 -2.54 4.08
C VAL A 99 -2.22 -2.12 2.63
N LYS A 100 -2.98 -2.76 1.74
CA LYS A 100 -2.98 -2.44 0.32
C LYS A 100 -3.42 -1.00 0.09
N GLU A 101 -4.50 -0.53 0.71
CA GLU A 101 -4.99 0.84 0.51
C GLU A 101 -3.97 1.86 1.02
N ALA A 102 -3.38 1.69 2.21
CA ALA A 102 -2.35 2.59 2.73
C ALA A 102 -1.14 2.68 1.79
N MET A 103 -0.69 1.54 1.26
CA MET A 103 0.41 1.49 0.29
C MET A 103 0.04 2.15 -1.05
N LEU A 104 -1.21 2.02 -1.49
CA LEU A 104 -1.70 2.70 -2.68
C LEU A 104 -1.79 4.22 -2.47
N GLN A 105 -2.18 4.67 -1.28
CA GLN A 105 -2.16 6.09 -0.91
C GLN A 105 -0.74 6.64 -0.90
N ALA A 106 0.24 5.90 -0.38
CA ALA A 106 1.66 6.29 -0.42
C ALA A 106 2.16 6.52 -1.86
N ILE A 107 1.88 5.58 -2.77
CA ILE A 107 2.23 5.73 -4.20
C ILE A 107 1.54 6.96 -4.80
N GLN A 108 0.29 7.22 -4.43
CA GLN A 108 -0.45 8.37 -4.93
C GLN A 108 0.15 9.69 -4.45
N ASN A 109 0.41 9.82 -3.15
CA ASN A 109 1.02 11.01 -2.56
C ASN A 109 2.38 11.29 -3.19
N TRP A 110 3.20 10.26 -3.38
CA TRP A 110 4.46 10.37 -4.10
C TRP A 110 4.27 10.89 -5.54
N SER A 111 3.30 10.33 -6.28
CA SER A 111 3.03 10.73 -7.66
C SER A 111 2.56 12.19 -7.76
N GLU A 112 1.81 12.69 -6.78
CA GLU A 112 1.36 14.09 -6.76
C GLU A 112 2.51 15.06 -6.50
N VAL A 113 3.40 14.73 -5.54
CA VAL A 113 4.57 15.57 -5.21
C VAL A 113 5.59 15.56 -6.35
N SER A 114 5.80 14.42 -6.99
CA SER A 114 6.79 14.28 -8.07
C SER A 114 6.40 15.00 -9.35
N GLN A 115 5.10 15.25 -9.57
CA GLN A 115 4.58 15.98 -10.74
C GLN A 115 4.61 17.51 -10.59
N GLN A 116 4.88 18.04 -9.40
CA GLN A 116 5.02 19.48 -9.16
C GLN A 116 6.44 20.00 -9.42
N GLN A 117 7.38 19.12 -9.78
CA GLN A 117 8.79 19.43 -10.03
C GLN A 117 9.19 19.37 -11.52
N GLU A 118 8.26 19.05 -12.42
CA GLU A 118 8.40 19.24 -13.88
C GLU A 118 7.72 20.54 -14.33
#